data_AF-A0A672VBJ7-F1
#
_entry.id   AF-A0A672VBJ7-F1
#
_cell.length_a   1.000
_cell.length_b   1.000
_cell.length_c   1.000
_cell.angle_alpha   90.00
_cell.angle_beta   90.00
_cell.angle_gamma   90.00
#
_symmetry.space_group_name_H-M   'P 1'
#
loop_
_entity.id
_entity.type
_entity.pdbx_description
1 polymer ?
#
loop_
_entity_poly.entity_id
_entity_poly.type
_entity_poly.pdbx_seq_one_letter_code
_entity_poly.pdbx_strand_id
1 'polypeptide(L)' 'MELLVNVRKWIEDNKSAFLPPVCNKLMHRHQLSVMFVGGPNERKDYHIEEGEELRSVLL' A
#
# COMPACT_ATOMS: atom_id res chain seq x y z
N MET A 1 -15.89 7.99 2.99
CA MET A 1 -14.47 7.94 2.58
C MET A 1 -14.35 8.82 1.34
N GLU A 2 -13.41 9.76 1.32
CA GLU A 2 -13.19 10.58 0.12
C GLU A 2 -12.59 9.71 -1.00
N LEU A 3 -13.17 9.80 -2.20
CA LEU A 3 -12.71 9.04 -3.37
C LEU A 3 -11.54 9.72 -4.08
N LEU A 4 -11.40 11.03 -3.90
CA LEU A 4 -10.31 11.83 -4.48
C LEU A 4 -9.29 12.14 -3.39
N VAL A 5 -8.08 11.63 -3.53
CA VAL A 5 -7.01 11.79 -2.55
C VAL A 5 -5.75 12.35 -3.22
N ASN A 6 -5.15 13.37 -2.61
CA ASN A 6 -3.80 13.79 -2.99
C ASN A 6 -2.79 12.77 -2.46
N VAL A 7 -2.27 11.94 -3.37
CA VAL A 7 -1.38 10.83 -3.02
C VAL A 7 -0.14 11.28 -2.24
N ARG A 8 0.51 12.39 -2.63
CA ARG A 8 1.73 12.87 -1.97
C ARG A 8 1.48 13.28 -0.52
N LYS A 9 0.41 14.05 -0.29
CA LYS A 9 0.03 14.46 1.06
C LYS A 9 -0.34 13.26 1.91
N TRP A 10 -1.14 12.34 1.36
CA TRP A 10 -1.55 11.14 2.07
C TRP A 10 -0.37 10.25 2.47
N ILE A 11 0.64 10.10 1.60
CA ILE A 11 1.86 9.35 1.95
C ILE A 11 2.60 10.03 3.11
N GLU A 12 2.79 11.35 3.08
CA GLU A 12 3.49 12.06 4.15
C GLU A 12 2.74 11.96 5.48
N ASP A 13 1.41 12.11 5.46
CA ASP A 13 0.55 11.97 6.65
C ASP A 13 0.57 10.53 7.22
N ASN A 14 0.95 9.53 6.43
CA ASN A 14 0.95 8.12 6.81
C ASN A 14 2.35 7.48 6.84
N LYS A 15 3.40 8.30 6.78
CA LYS A 15 4.80 7.88 6.62
C LYS A 15 5.26 6.81 7.61
N SER A 16 4.80 6.89 8.85
CA SER A 16 5.12 5.92 9.91
C SER A 16 4.63 4.50 9.62
N ALA A 17 3.54 4.34 8.86
CA ALA A 17 3.00 3.03 8.49
C ALA A 17 3.84 2.31 7.43
N PHE A 18 4.71 3.03 6.72
CA PHE A 18 5.56 2.49 5.66
C PHE A 18 6.94 2.03 6.17
N LEU A 19 7.13 2.04 7.49
CA LEU A 19 8.31 1.53 8.17
C LEU A 19 7.98 0.23 8.93
N PRO A 20 8.99 -0.59 9.27
CA PRO A 20 8.79 -1.74 10.14
C PRO A 20 8.19 -1.34 11.50
N PRO A 21 7.30 -2.17 12.07
CA PRO A 21 6.91 -3.51 11.65
C PRO A 21 5.73 -3.58 10.66
N VAL A 22 5.15 -2.43 10.26
CA VAL A 22 3.88 -2.40 9.51
C VAL A 22 4.11 -2.47 8.00
N CYS A 23 5.01 -1.63 7.47
CA CYS A 23 5.44 -1.57 6.07
C CYS A 23 4.34 -1.43 5.00
N ASN A 24 3.06 -1.22 5.35
CA ASN A 24 1.99 -1.01 4.37
C ASN A 24 0.79 -0.26 4.96
N LYS A 25 0.00 0.38 4.10
CA LYS A 25 -1.28 0.95 4.49
C LYS A 25 -2.29 0.95 3.35
N LEU A 26 -3.52 0.55 3.67
CA LEU A 26 -4.66 0.56 2.75
C LEU A 26 -5.22 1.98 2.63
N MET A 27 -5.30 2.52 1.41
CA MET A 27 -5.92 3.81 1.11
C MET A 27 -7.42 3.63 0.80
N HIS A 28 -7.77 2.63 -0.01
CA HIS A 28 -9.16 2.33 -0.35
C HIS A 28 -9.49 0.85 -0.17
N ARG A 29 -10.72 0.57 0.30
CA ARG A 29 -11.24 -0.78 0.52
C ARG A 29 -12.65 -0.90 -0.09
N HIS A 30 -12.70 -1.13 -1.40
CA HIS A 30 -13.96 -1.36 -2.12
C HIS A 30 -13.79 -2.57 -3.05
N GLN A 31 -14.36 -2.52 -4.25
CA GLN A 31 -14.13 -3.53 -5.28
C GLN A 31 -12.64 -3.63 -5.64
N LEU A 32 -11.92 -2.51 -5.61
CA LEU A 32 -10.45 -2.47 -5.65
C LEU A 32 -9.90 -2.17 -4.26
N SER A 33 -8.89 -2.95 -3.86
CA SER A 33 -8.06 -2.66 -2.69
C SER A 33 -6.83 -1.89 -3.13
N VAL A 34 -6.77 -0.60 -2.81
CA VAL A 34 -5.63 0.27 -3.16
C VAL A 34 -4.78 0.45 -1.92
N MET A 35 -3.53 0.00 -1.97
CA MET A 35 -2.60 0.09 -0.85
C MET A 35 -1.24 0.62 -1.27
N PHE A 36 -0.55 1.21 -0.31
CA PHE A 36 0.83 1.64 -0.46
C PHE A 36 1.70 0.76 0.43
N VAL A 37 2.84 0.33 -0.09
CA VAL A 37 3.77 -0.57 0.58
C VAL A 37 5.13 0.14 0.66
N GLY A 38 5.70 0.13 1.87
CA GLY A 38 7.03 0.63 2.18
C GLY A 38 8.01 -0.50 2.51
N GLY A 39 9.08 -0.16 3.21
CA GLY A 39 10.14 -1.11 3.55
C GLY A 39 11.15 -0.57 4.57
N PRO A 40 12.15 -1.36 4.95
CA PRO A 40 12.48 -2.69 4.39
C PRO A 40 11.50 -3.79 4.85
N ASN A 41 11.13 -4.70 3.94
CA ASN A 41 10.32 -5.88 4.26
C ASN A 41 10.60 -7.01 3.26
N GLU A 42 11.47 -7.94 3.62
CA GLU A 42 11.79 -9.14 2.83
C GLU A 42 11.23 -10.38 3.53
N ARG A 43 10.58 -11.27 2.77
CA ARG A 43 9.96 -12.48 3.30
C ARG A 43 10.15 -13.66 2.36
N LYS A 44 10.09 -14.88 2.91
CA LYS A 44 10.28 -16.15 2.17
C LYS A 44 8.97 -16.80 1.73
N ASP A 45 7.83 -16.29 2.19
CA ASP A 45 6.51 -16.79 1.81
C ASP A 45 6.09 -16.27 0.43
N TYR A 46 5.32 -17.11 -0.28
CA TYR A 46 4.64 -16.74 -1.51
C TYR A 46 3.16 -16.55 -1.22
N HIS A 47 2.59 -15.46 -1.73
CA HIS A 47 1.15 -15.19 -1.71
C HIS A 47 0.54 -15.69 -3.02
N ILE A 48 -0.56 -16.46 -2.93
CA ILE A 48 -1.26 -17.04 -4.08
C ILE A 48 -2.72 -16.62 -3.99
N GLU A 49 -3.22 -15.99 -5.05
CA GLU A 49 -4.62 -15.59 -5.20
C GLU A 49 -5.08 -15.72 -6.65
N GLU A 50 -6.40 -15.83 -6.86
CA GLU A 50 -7.00 -15.96 -8.20
C GLU A 50 -7.11 -14.62 -8.92
N GLY A 51 -7.03 -13.51 -8.19
CA GLY A 51 -7.10 -12.16 -8.72
C GLY A 51 -5.76 -11.63 -9.25
N GLU A 52 -5.83 -10.55 -10.03
CA GLU A 52 -4.63 -9.84 -10.50
C GLU A 52 -4.19 -8.79 -9.48
N GLU A 53 -2.87 -8.68 -9.27
CA GLU A 53 -2.25 -7.59 -8.52
C GLU A 53 -1.49 -6.65 -9.46
N LEU A 54 -1.86 -5.36 -9.46
CA LEU A 54 -1.10 -4.33 -10.16
C LEU A 54 -0.06 -3.71 -9.22
N ARG A 55 1.21 -3.70 -9.65
CA ARG A 55 2.32 -3.07 -8.89
C ARG A 55 2.91 -1.91 -9.69
N SER A 56 2.95 -0.74 -9.05
CA SER A 56 3.58 0.48 -9.58
C SER A 56 4.54 1.06 -8.54
N VAL A 57 5.72 1.50 -9.01
CA VAL A 57 6.72 2.18 -8.17
C VAL A 57 6.52 3.69 -8.33
N LEU A 58 6.38 4.39 -7.21
CA LEU A 58 6.32 5.84 -7.19
C LEU A 58 7.75 6.39 -7.31
N LEU A 59 8.00 7.18 -8.35
CA LEU A 59 9.23 7.95 -8.55
C LEU A 59 9.12 9.33 -7.90
#